data_AF-A0A3B8YA05-F1
#
_entry.id   AF-A0A3B8YA05-F1
#
_cell.length_a   1.000
_cell.length_b   1.000
_cell.length_c   1.000
_cell.angle_alpha   90.00
_cell.angle_beta   90.00
_cell.angle_gamma   90.00
#
_symmetry.space_group_name_H-M   'P 1'
#
loop_
_entity.id
_entity.type
_entity.pdbx_description
1 polymer ?
#
loop_
_entity_poly.entity_id
_entity_poly.type
_entity_poly.pdbx_seq_one_letter_code
_entity_poly.pdbx_strand_id
1 'polypeptide(L)' 'SVSMKQITKQVETTRQQKFAGVSFFFYESLWNFGIESPKERKIKLKKIFPNLVDRPTVKNLRRSTHNS' A
#
# COMPACT_ATOMS: atom_id res chain seq x y z
N SER A 1 -3.06 18.18 0.34
CA SER A 1 -1.96 17.20 0.33
C SER A 1 -2.31 16.07 1.30
N VAL A 2 -1.94 14.81 1.00
CA VAL A 2 -2.14 13.69 1.94
C VAL A 2 -0.84 13.46 2.71
N SER A 3 -0.90 13.55 4.05
CA SER A 3 0.27 13.32 4.92
C SER A 3 0.57 11.84 5.09
N MET A 4 1.83 11.47 5.36
CA MET A 4 2.15 10.08 5.67
C MET A 4 1.49 9.61 6.97
N LYS A 5 1.21 10.51 7.93
CA LYS A 5 0.45 10.17 9.14
C LYS A 5 -0.94 9.63 8.81
N GLN A 6 -1.63 10.28 7.87
CA GLN A 6 -2.95 9.85 7.41
C GLN A 6 -2.86 8.50 6.66
N ILE A 7 -1.86 8.32 5.79
CA ILE A 7 -1.64 7.06 5.07
C ILE A 7 -1.40 5.91 6.06
N THR A 8 -0.50 6.09 7.03
CA THR A 8 -0.22 5.08 8.05
C THR A 8 -1.49 4.69 8.79
N LYS A 9 -2.28 5.67 9.22
CA LYS A 9 -3.53 5.41 9.96
C LYS A 9 -4.52 4.60 9.13
N GLN A 10 -4.71 4.94 7.84
CA GLN A 10 -5.62 4.21 6.96
C GLN A 10 -5.16 2.76 6.72
N VAL A 11 -3.85 2.54 6.56
CA VAL A 11 -3.30 1.18 6.42
C VAL A 11 -3.48 0.37 7.71
N GLU A 12 -3.21 0.95 8.87
CA GLU A 12 -3.42 0.29 10.17
C GLU A 12 -4.89 -0.07 10.39
N THR A 13 -5.81 0.86 10.12
CA THR A 13 -7.24 0.60 10.23
C THR A 13 -7.70 -0.50 9.27
N THR A 14 -7.21 -0.50 8.03
CA THR A 14 -7.53 -1.57 7.05
C THR A 14 -7.11 -2.95 7.55
N ARG A 15 -5.91 -3.05 8.17
CA ARG A 15 -5.42 -4.29 8.79
C ARG A 15 -6.27 -4.72 9.98
N GLN A 16 -6.60 -3.77 10.86
CA GLN A 16 -7.44 -4.02 12.04
C GLN A 16 -8.84 -4.51 11.65
N GLN A 17 -9.40 -3.98 10.58
CA GLN A 17 -10.71 -4.36 10.04
C GLN A 17 -10.66 -5.65 9.18
N LYS A 18 -9.48 -6.27 9.02
CA LYS A 18 -9.27 -7.49 8.22
C LYS A 18 -9.73 -7.36 6.76
N PHE A 19 -9.65 -6.15 6.19
CA PHE A 19 -9.90 -5.97 4.76
C PHE A 19 -8.76 -6.56 3.93
N ALA A 20 -9.07 -6.88 2.66
CA ALA A 20 -8.13 -7.50 1.74
C ALA A 20 -6.94 -6.58 1.35
N GLY A 21 -7.07 -5.26 1.52
CA GLY A 21 -5.97 -4.34 1.26
C GLY A 21 -6.39 -2.88 1.09
N VAL A 22 -5.42 -2.07 0.67
CA VAL A 22 -5.58 -0.64 0.37
C VAL A 22 -5.27 -0.42 -1.11
N SER A 23 -6.08 0.39 -1.79
CA SER A 23 -5.81 0.86 -3.15
C SER A 23 -5.55 2.36 -3.15
N PHE A 24 -4.51 2.78 -3.88
CA PHE A 24 -4.13 4.18 -4.02
C PHE A 24 -4.44 4.65 -5.44
N PHE A 25 -5.31 5.64 -5.60
CA PHE A 25 -5.83 6.04 -6.92
C PHE A 25 -5.14 7.27 -7.55
N PHE A 26 -4.24 7.95 -6.83
CA PHE A 26 -3.70 9.23 -7.28
C PHE A 26 -2.19 9.34 -7.05
N TYR A 27 -1.41 9.13 -8.10
CA TYR A 27 0.06 9.19 -8.04
C TYR A 27 0.58 10.59 -7.68
N GLU A 28 0.00 11.65 -8.27
CA GLU A 28 0.48 13.01 -8.08
C GLU A 28 0.30 13.52 -6.64
N SER A 29 -0.80 13.19 -5.98
CA SER A 29 -1.03 13.56 -4.59
C SER A 29 -0.21 12.70 -3.60
N LEU A 30 0.16 11.48 -4.00
CA LEU A 30 1.05 10.59 -3.25
C LEU A 30 2.53 10.92 -3.35
N TRP A 31 2.98 11.53 -4.46
CA TRP A 31 4.41 11.79 -4.67
C TRP A 31 4.75 13.27 -4.74
N ASN A 32 3.97 14.09 -5.45
CA ASN A 32 4.34 15.48 -5.76
C ASN A 32 3.75 16.51 -4.80
N PHE A 33 2.54 16.29 -4.30
CA PHE A 33 1.84 17.26 -3.44
C PHE A 33 1.79 16.84 -1.98
N GLY A 34 2.92 16.39 -1.43
CA GLY A 34 3.04 15.99 -0.03
C GLY A 34 3.50 17.09 0.90
N ILE A 35 3.21 16.92 2.19
CA ILE A 35 3.91 17.67 3.23
C ILE A 35 5.36 17.16 3.33
N GLU A 36 5.52 15.83 3.27
CA GLU A 36 6.83 15.18 3.29
C GLU A 36 7.50 15.14 1.91
N SER A 37 8.83 15.18 1.91
CA SER A 37 9.62 15.03 0.69
C SER A 37 9.41 13.63 0.06
N PRO A 38 9.63 13.50 -1.26
CA PRO A 38 9.57 12.18 -1.93
C PRO A 38 10.48 11.13 -1.27
N LYS A 39 11.66 11.53 -0.77
CA LYS A 39 12.60 10.64 -0.07
C LYS A 39 12.00 10.10 1.24
N GLU A 40 11.43 10.98 2.06
CA GLU A 40 10.79 10.58 3.32
C GLU A 40 9.57 9.69 3.08
N ARG A 41 8.76 10.00 2.06
CA ARG A 41 7.62 9.18 1.65
C ARG A 41 8.05 7.77 1.25
N LYS A 42 9.09 7.64 0.42
CA LYS A 42 9.67 6.33 0.05
C LYS A 42 10.13 5.53 1.27
N ILE A 43 10.83 6.17 2.21
CA ILE A 43 11.28 5.52 3.45
C ILE A 43 10.09 5.07 4.29
N LYS A 44 9.09 5.93 4.50
CA LYS A 44 7.91 5.64 5.31
C LYS A 44 7.03 4.55 4.66
N LEU A 45 6.83 4.57 3.34
CA LEU A 45 6.11 3.51 2.63
C LEU A 45 6.80 2.15 2.76
N LYS A 46 8.14 2.09 2.63
CA LYS A 46 8.90 0.85 2.88
C LYS A 46 8.73 0.33 4.31
N LYS A 47 8.66 1.23 5.31
CA LYS A 47 8.40 0.84 6.71
C LYS A 47 6.96 0.31 6.90
N ILE A 48 5.98 0.89 6.20
CA ILE A 48 4.59 0.44 6.25
C ILE A 48 4.41 -0.93 5.59
N PHE A 49 5.11 -1.19 4.48
CA PHE A 49 5.06 -2.43 3.70
C PHE A 49 6.42 -3.13 3.70
N PRO A 50 6.84 -3.75 4.83
CA PRO A 50 8.18 -4.35 4.95
C PRO A 50 8.31 -5.66 4.16
N ASN A 51 7.20 -6.35 3.93
CA ASN A 51 7.18 -7.60 3.19
C ASN A 51 7.02 -7.33 1.71
N LEU A 52 8.00 -7.79 0.92
CA LEU A 52 7.89 -7.81 -0.53
C LEU A 52 6.91 -8.91 -0.92
N VAL A 53 6.01 -8.58 -1.84
CA VAL A 53 5.11 -9.54 -2.48
C VAL A 53 5.49 -9.66 -3.94
N ASP A 54 5.56 -10.90 -4.43
CA ASP A 54 5.76 -11.13 -5.86
C ASP A 54 4.60 -10.55 -6.64
N ARG A 55 4.91 -9.87 -7.75
CA ARG A 55 3.89 -9.37 -8.65
C ARG A 55 3.05 -10.57 -9.13
N PRO A 56 1.71 -10.52 -8.98
CA PRO A 56 0.86 -11.57 -9.51
C PRO A 56 1.08 -11.67 -11.02
N THR A 57 1.57 -12.83 -11.48
CA THR A 57 1.55 -13.17 -12.89
C THR A 57 0.23 -13.87 -13.19
N VAL A 58 -0.23 -13.83 -14.45
CA VAL A 58 -1.47 -14.51 -14.89
C VAL A 58 -1.49 -16.00 -14.48
N LYS A 59 -0.31 -16.62 -14.35
CA LYS A 59 -0.15 -18.01 -13.90
C LYS A 59 -0.47 -18.23 -12.42
N ASN A 60 -0.28 -17.23 -11.56
CA ASN A 60 -0.49 -17.33 -10.11
C ASN A 60 -1.96 -17.16 -9.70
N LEU A 61 -2.79 -16.52 -10.53
CA LEU A 61 -4.22 -16.33 -10.27
C LEU A 61 -5.02 -17.66 -10.30
N ARG A 62 -4.58 -18.64 -11.10
CA ARG A 62 -5.25 -19.94 -11.25
C ARG A 62 -5.05 -20.91 -10.09
N ARG A 63 -4.06 -20.68 -9.22
CA ARG A 63 -3.77 -21.59 -8.08
C ARG A 63 -4.55 -21.23 -6.81
N SER A 64 -5.10 -20.01 -6.73
CA SER A 64 -5.86 -19.55 -5.57
C SER A 64 -7.32 -20.02 -5.55
N THR A 65 -7.86 -20.51 -6.66
CA THR A 65 -9.30 -20.84 -6.80
C THR A 65 -9.62 -22.34 -6.70
N HIS A 66 -8.63 -23.19 -6.41
CA HIS A 66 -8.82 -24.65 -6.33
C HIS A 66 -8.50 -25.26 -4.96
N ASN A 67 -8.20 -24.45 -3.94
CA ASN A 67 -8.09 -24.91 -2.55
C ASN A 67 -9.10 -24.14 -1.69
N SER A 68 -10.38 -24.42 -1.85
CA SER A 68 -11.47 -24.09 -0.91
C SER A 68 -12.64 -25.03 -1.15
#